data_AF-A0AAX4FYE1-F1
#
_entry.id   AF-A0AAX4FYE1-F1
#
_cell.length_a   1.000
_cell.length_b   1.000
_cell.length_c   1.000
_cell.angle_alpha   90.00
_cell.angle_beta   90.00
_cell.angle_gamma   90.00
#
_symmetry.space_group_name_H-M   'P 1'
#
loop_
_entity.id
_entity.type
_entity.pdbx_description
1 polymer ?
#
loop_
_entity_poly.entity_id
_entity_poly.type
_entity_poly.pdbx_seq_one_letter_code
_entity_poly.pdbx_strand_id
1 'polypeptide(L)'
;MQEQTLYSRGGIITERDAEYATVRVRIPAGVLSAAQVRQLGKISEKYGDGTLHLTMRQTVEIPHVKPDNFEKVAKALEKNGTPLGAEQNEVVNIMACPGTERCKYANCETIDLARKIDERVFGKVLSIRLRIAISGCPYMCNSPLLNDIGIIGRIRPLRIPGLCTGCGTCVEYCKQHAIALKNGVSVLDESKCVQCGVCIHSCPYHLLKSEYDHYQITVGGRRGASPAVGRELVTVETAEEVVEVVDRIVYWVYRSAWSGRPLADQMDEIGYAKFREEIQKEFGPKEQAEE
;
A
#
# COMPACT_ATOMS: atom_id res chain seq x y z
N MET A 1 30.69 -2.15 -16.74
CA MET A 1 30.11 -2.35 -15.40
C MET A 1 30.73 -1.29 -14.49
N GLN A 2 30.02 -0.20 -14.21
CA GLN A 2 30.48 0.76 -13.20
C GLN A 2 30.39 0.07 -11.83
N GLU A 3 31.48 0.05 -11.07
CA GLU A 3 31.46 -0.36 -9.67
C GLU A 3 30.34 0.40 -8.96
N GLN A 4 29.32 -0.31 -8.50
CA GLN A 4 28.32 0.27 -7.62
C GLN A 4 29.05 0.74 -6.37
N THR A 5 29.31 2.03 -6.28
CA THR A 5 29.83 2.66 -5.07
C THR A 5 28.86 2.37 -3.93
N LEU A 6 29.38 2.23 -2.72
CA LEU A 6 28.60 1.93 -1.50
C LEU A 6 27.35 2.83 -1.36
N TYR A 7 27.40 4.05 -1.89
CA TYR A 7 26.33 5.06 -1.96
C TYR A 7 25.16 4.75 -2.90
N SER A 8 25.33 3.81 -3.84
CA SER A 8 24.31 3.42 -4.81
C SER A 8 23.46 2.21 -4.36
N ARG A 9 23.74 1.67 -3.17
CA ARG A 9 23.02 0.51 -2.61
C ARG A 9 21.82 0.94 -1.77
N GLY A 10 20.63 0.52 -2.19
CA GLY A 10 19.44 0.43 -1.34
C GLY A 10 19.09 1.72 -0.60
N GLY A 11 18.89 1.61 0.71
CA GLY A 11 18.41 2.68 1.59
C GLY A 11 19.45 3.70 2.03
N ILE A 12 20.57 3.86 1.33
CA ILE A 12 21.58 4.90 1.62
C ILE A 12 21.22 6.17 0.87
N ILE A 13 21.19 7.29 1.60
CA ILE A 13 20.76 8.61 1.10
C ILE A 13 21.87 9.60 1.39
N THR A 14 22.41 10.23 0.34
CA THR A 14 23.43 11.28 0.48
C THR A 14 22.85 12.49 1.21
N GLU A 15 23.56 12.99 2.21
CA GLU A 15 23.19 14.19 2.94
C GLU A 15 23.74 15.47 2.29
N ARG A 16 23.38 16.62 2.85
CA ARG A 16 23.94 17.92 2.42
C ARG A 16 25.45 17.98 2.67
N ASP A 17 25.88 17.46 3.81
CA ASP A 17 27.29 17.26 4.10
C ASP A 17 27.74 15.95 3.44
N ALA A 18 28.70 16.06 2.52
CA ALA A 18 29.19 14.92 1.75
C ALA A 18 30.00 13.92 2.60
N GLU A 19 30.39 14.28 3.82
CA GLU A 19 31.03 13.34 4.77
C GLU A 19 30.05 12.31 5.34
N TYR A 20 28.74 12.52 5.19
CA TYR A 20 27.70 11.72 5.83
C TYR A 20 26.63 11.23 4.85
N ALA A 21 25.96 10.15 5.25
CA ALA A 21 24.74 9.68 4.62
C ALA A 21 23.72 9.24 5.67
N THR A 22 22.45 9.32 5.32
CA THR A 22 21.36 8.75 6.09
C THR A 22 21.15 7.30 5.66
N VAL A 23 20.99 6.41 6.64
CA VAL A 23 20.68 4.99 6.41
C VAL A 23 19.21 4.72 6.76
N ARG A 24 18.42 4.36 5.75
CA ARG A 24 17.00 3.98 5.88
C ARG A 24 16.85 2.46 5.95
N VAL A 25 16.02 1.98 6.87
CA VAL A 25 15.81 0.53 7.09
C VAL A 25 14.59 -0.01 6.34
N ARG A 26 14.51 -1.34 6.17
CA ARG A 26 13.35 -2.06 5.63
C ARG A 26 12.43 -2.49 6.76
N ILE A 27 11.22 -1.96 6.79
CA ILE A 27 10.19 -2.29 7.79
C ILE A 27 8.82 -2.20 7.10
N PRO A 28 8.40 -3.23 6.34
CA PRO A 28 7.09 -3.22 5.70
C PRO A 28 5.99 -3.00 6.75
N ALA A 29 5.00 -2.16 6.41
CA ALA A 29 3.94 -1.71 7.29
C ALA A 29 4.38 -0.92 8.55
N GLY A 30 5.67 -0.65 8.74
CA GLY A 30 6.20 0.09 9.89
C GLY A 30 6.01 -0.62 11.24
N VAL A 31 5.95 -1.95 11.25
CA VAL A 31 5.78 -2.73 12.49
C VAL A 31 7.14 -3.18 13.02
N LEU A 32 7.46 -2.76 14.24
CA LEU A 32 8.69 -3.14 14.96
C LEU A 32 8.35 -3.69 16.35
N SER A 33 9.15 -4.65 16.81
CA SER A 33 9.17 -5.04 18.21
C SER A 33 9.89 -4.00 19.09
N ALA A 34 9.56 -3.96 20.38
CA ALA A 34 10.26 -3.09 21.33
C ALA A 34 11.77 -3.37 21.40
N ALA A 35 12.18 -4.63 21.21
CA ALA A 35 13.59 -5.02 21.16
C ALA A 35 14.29 -4.40 19.94
N GLN A 36 13.66 -4.45 18.77
CA GLN A 36 14.17 -3.84 17.54
C GLN A 36 14.35 -2.34 17.68
N VAL A 37 13.38 -1.64 18.27
CA VAL A 37 13.45 -0.20 18.51
C VAL A 37 14.63 0.16 19.42
N ARG A 38 14.82 -0.56 20.54
CA ARG A 38 15.96 -0.32 21.45
C ARG A 38 17.29 -0.54 20.75
N GLN A 39 17.39 -1.57 19.92
CA GLN A 39 18.61 -1.88 19.21
C GLN A 39 18.90 -0.85 18.11
N LEU A 40 17.88 -0.34 17.40
CA LEU A 40 18.04 0.78 16.46
C LEU A 40 18.62 2.02 17.16
N GLY A 41 18.15 2.33 18.38
CA GLY A 41 18.71 3.42 19.19
C GLY A 41 20.21 3.26 19.43
N LYS A 42 20.64 2.06 19.87
CA LYS A 42 22.07 1.75 20.07
C LYS A 42 22.90 1.81 18.78
N ILE A 43 22.31 1.41 17.65
CA ILE A 43 22.98 1.51 16.35
C ILE A 43 23.17 2.98 15.97
N SER A 44 22.15 3.82 16.20
CA SER A 44 22.25 5.27 15.97
C SER A 44 23.28 5.94 16.85
N GLU A 45 23.30 5.67 18.17
CA GLU A 45 24.31 6.21 19.10
C GLU A 45 25.74 5.85 18.68
N LYS A 46 25.93 4.66 18.09
CA LYS A 46 27.25 4.14 17.74
C LYS A 46 27.76 4.59 16.38
N TYR A 47 26.86 4.73 15.39
CA TYR A 47 27.24 4.91 13.99
C TYR A 47 26.69 6.18 13.34
N GLY A 48 25.65 6.79 13.92
CA GLY A 48 25.08 8.07 13.52
C GLY A 48 25.32 9.14 14.61
N ASP A 49 24.36 10.05 14.78
CA ASP A 49 24.41 11.13 15.76
C ASP A 49 23.60 10.85 17.05
N GLY A 50 23.06 9.63 17.21
CA GLY A 50 22.18 9.26 18.32
C GLY A 50 20.70 9.58 18.09
N THR A 51 20.30 10.15 16.95
CA THR A 51 18.90 10.40 16.61
C THR A 51 18.33 9.34 15.67
N LEU A 52 17.00 9.19 15.67
CA LEU A 52 16.26 8.38 14.71
C LEU A 52 15.16 9.25 14.12
N HIS A 53 14.99 9.19 12.81
CA HIS A 53 13.91 9.91 12.12
C HIS A 53 12.83 8.94 11.64
N LEU A 54 11.57 9.23 11.97
CA LEU A 54 10.41 8.46 11.51
C LEU A 54 9.87 9.07 10.22
N THR A 55 9.84 8.28 9.15
CA THR A 55 9.51 8.78 7.82
C THR A 55 8.03 8.69 7.50
N MET A 56 7.60 9.51 6.54
CA MET A 56 6.27 9.45 5.90
C MET A 56 6.02 8.19 5.07
N ARG A 57 6.94 7.22 5.07
CA ARG A 57 6.80 5.89 4.43
C ARG A 57 6.79 4.75 5.45
N GLN A 58 6.53 5.05 6.72
CA GLN A 58 6.49 4.06 7.80
C GLN A 58 7.82 3.29 7.96
N THR A 59 8.94 3.99 7.79
CA THR A 59 10.27 3.44 8.08
C THR A 59 11.08 4.39 8.94
N VAL A 60 12.19 3.90 9.48
CA VAL A 60 13.14 4.62 10.33
C VAL A 60 14.41 4.94 9.55
N GLU A 61 14.98 6.10 9.85
CA GLU A 61 16.25 6.57 9.34
C GLU A 61 17.25 6.80 10.47
N ILE A 62 18.51 6.48 10.18
CA ILE A 62 19.69 6.76 11.01
C ILE A 62 20.50 7.84 10.29
N PRO A 63 20.41 9.11 10.71
CA PRO A 63 21.16 10.21 10.10
C PRO A 63 22.66 10.15 10.41
N HIS A 64 23.43 10.93 9.65
CA HIS A 64 24.83 11.27 9.94
C HIS A 64 25.77 10.06 10.07
N VAL A 65 25.56 9.03 9.23
CA VAL A 65 26.43 7.85 9.20
C VAL A 65 27.62 8.10 8.27
N LYS A 66 28.84 7.88 8.78
CA LYS A 66 30.05 7.95 7.95
C LYS A 66 30.13 6.77 6.97
N PRO A 67 30.55 7.00 5.71
CA PRO A 67 30.69 5.96 4.68
C PRO A 67 31.46 4.72 5.10
N ASP A 68 32.56 4.89 5.83
CA ASP A 68 33.41 3.79 6.36
C ASP A 68 32.65 2.84 7.32
N ASN A 69 31.48 3.25 7.80
CA ASN A 69 30.65 2.47 8.71
C ASN A 69 29.48 1.76 8.01
N PHE A 70 29.21 1.99 6.72
CA PHE A 70 28.01 1.44 6.06
C PHE A 70 27.93 -0.09 6.16
N GLU A 71 29.03 -0.81 5.93
CA GLU A 71 29.03 -2.27 6.06
C GLU A 71 28.78 -2.75 7.50
N LYS A 72 29.31 -2.02 8.49
CA LYS A 72 29.13 -2.33 9.91
C LYS A 72 27.69 -2.09 10.33
N VAL A 73 27.10 -0.98 9.88
CA VAL A 73 25.70 -0.63 10.11
C VAL A 73 24.80 -1.66 9.45
N ALA A 74 25.03 -2.01 8.18
CA ALA A 74 24.26 -3.04 7.48
C ALA A 74 24.27 -4.37 8.25
N LYS A 75 25.44 -4.86 8.68
CA LYS A 75 25.53 -6.09 9.49
C LYS A 75 24.79 -5.99 10.83
N ALA A 76 24.84 -4.84 11.50
CA ALA A 76 24.11 -4.62 12.76
C ALA A 76 22.59 -4.59 12.56
N LEU A 77 22.14 -3.98 11.46
CA LEU A 77 20.75 -3.91 11.04
C LEU A 77 20.18 -5.28 10.65
N GLU A 78 20.94 -6.09 9.91
CA GLU A 78 20.60 -7.48 9.59
C GLU A 78 20.40 -8.30 10.87
N LYS A 79 21.33 -8.21 11.83
CA LYS A 79 21.21 -8.91 13.13
C LYS A 79 19.99 -8.48 13.93
N ASN A 80 19.52 -7.25 13.74
CA ASN A 80 18.31 -6.74 14.39
C ASN A 80 17.01 -7.17 13.68
N GLY A 81 17.08 -7.75 12.47
CA GLY A 81 15.90 -7.98 11.65
C GLY A 81 15.27 -6.69 11.12
N THR A 82 16.07 -5.63 10.97
CA THR A 82 15.67 -4.36 10.33
C THR A 82 16.70 -4.02 9.25
N PRO A 83 16.83 -4.84 8.20
CA PRO A 83 17.92 -4.74 7.24
C PRO A 83 17.87 -3.43 6.46
N LEU A 84 18.88 -3.18 5.63
CA LEU A 84 18.92 -1.99 4.79
C LEU A 84 17.67 -1.93 3.90
N GLY A 85 17.05 -0.75 3.83
CA GLY A 85 15.88 -0.48 3.00
C GLY A 85 16.22 -0.31 1.52
N ALA A 86 15.27 0.27 0.80
CA ALA A 86 15.41 0.67 -0.59
C ALA A 86 15.02 2.14 -0.73
N GLU A 87 15.83 2.92 -1.46
CA GLU A 87 15.54 4.34 -1.75
C GLU A 87 15.86 4.75 -3.20
N GLN A 88 16.51 3.87 -3.97
CA GLN A 88 16.87 4.16 -5.36
C GLN A 88 15.71 3.80 -6.32
N ASN A 89 16.02 3.46 -7.56
CA ASN A 89 15.00 2.97 -8.51
C ASN A 89 14.66 1.51 -8.20
N GLU A 90 13.93 1.32 -7.11
CA GLU A 90 13.51 0.03 -6.54
C GLU A 90 12.08 0.16 -6.02
N VAL A 91 11.50 -0.94 -5.55
CA VAL A 91 10.29 -0.88 -4.72
C VAL A 91 10.70 -0.43 -3.32
N VAL A 92 10.28 0.77 -2.92
CA VAL A 92 10.56 1.32 -1.59
C VAL A 92 9.57 0.79 -0.55
N ASN A 93 9.87 1.02 0.74
CA ASN A 93 9.10 0.50 1.88
C ASN A 93 7.59 0.59 1.68
N ILE A 94 6.87 -0.53 1.83
CA ILE A 94 5.42 -0.62 1.60
C ILE A 94 4.67 -0.10 2.82
N MET A 95 3.77 0.86 2.61
CA MET A 95 2.93 1.39 3.68
C MET A 95 1.65 0.57 3.83
N ALA A 96 1.22 0.33 5.07
CA ALA A 96 -0.05 -0.32 5.38
C ALA A 96 -0.70 0.29 6.61
N CYS A 97 -2.03 0.25 6.67
CA CYS A 97 -2.75 0.73 7.86
C CYS A 97 -2.76 -0.39 8.90
N PRO A 98 -3.39 -0.19 10.07
CA PRO A 98 -3.49 -1.27 11.06
C PRO A 98 -4.33 -2.49 10.64
N GLY A 99 -4.91 -2.51 9.43
CA GLY A 99 -5.79 -3.56 8.95
C GLY A 99 -6.90 -3.98 9.92
N THR A 100 -7.37 -5.21 9.74
CA THR A 100 -8.29 -5.91 10.65
C THR A 100 -7.66 -6.26 11.99
N GLU A 101 -6.34 -6.12 12.15
CA GLU A 101 -5.64 -6.38 13.42
C GLU A 101 -6.14 -5.44 14.53
N ARG A 102 -6.37 -4.15 14.20
CA ARG A 102 -6.73 -3.13 15.22
C ARG A 102 -7.84 -2.16 14.80
N CYS A 103 -8.12 -2.00 13.51
CA CYS A 103 -9.07 -0.98 13.04
C CYS A 103 -10.47 -1.55 12.87
N LYS A 104 -11.45 -1.00 13.60
CA LYS A 104 -12.88 -1.37 13.46
C LYS A 104 -13.51 -1.10 12.09
N TYR A 105 -12.85 -0.32 11.24
CA TYR A 105 -13.33 0.02 9.89
C TYR A 105 -12.66 -0.80 8.79
N ALA A 106 -11.64 -1.59 9.11
CA ALA A 106 -10.91 -2.33 8.10
C ALA A 106 -11.75 -3.50 7.58
N ASN A 107 -11.80 -3.61 6.25
CA ASN A 107 -12.44 -4.71 5.53
C ASN A 107 -11.44 -5.85 5.23
N CYS A 108 -10.14 -5.58 5.24
CA CYS A 108 -9.11 -6.59 5.00
C CYS A 108 -7.87 -6.43 5.89
N GLU A 109 -7.13 -7.52 6.02
CA GLU A 109 -5.80 -7.53 6.62
C GLU A 109 -4.83 -6.79 5.68
N THR A 110 -3.97 -5.93 6.23
CA THR A 110 -3.04 -5.12 5.44
C THR A 110 -1.57 -5.28 5.82
N ILE A 111 -1.25 -5.67 7.06
CA ILE A 111 0.13 -5.75 7.56
C ILE A 111 0.82 -7.00 6.99
N ASP A 112 0.19 -8.17 7.06
CA ASP A 112 0.71 -9.41 6.48
C ASP A 112 0.65 -9.36 4.96
N LEU A 113 -0.37 -8.71 4.37
CA LEU A 113 -0.39 -8.45 2.93
C LEU A 113 0.83 -7.61 2.49
N ALA A 114 1.16 -6.55 3.24
CA ALA A 114 2.35 -5.75 2.95
C ALA A 114 3.64 -6.57 3.05
N ARG A 115 3.76 -7.46 4.04
CA ARG A 115 4.91 -8.38 4.19
C ARG A 115 5.02 -9.34 3.01
N LYS A 116 3.93 -9.99 2.62
CA LYS A 116 3.89 -10.92 1.46
C LYS A 116 4.30 -10.22 0.16
N ILE A 117 3.80 -9.00 -0.08
CA ILE A 117 4.18 -8.22 -1.26
C ILE A 117 5.66 -7.85 -1.20
N ASP A 118 6.12 -7.33 -0.06
CA ASP A 118 7.51 -6.94 0.16
C ASP A 118 8.47 -8.12 -0.05
N GLU A 119 8.16 -9.32 0.46
CA GLU A 119 8.93 -10.55 0.20
C GLU A 119 9.00 -10.91 -1.29
N ARG A 120 7.93 -10.67 -2.06
CA ARG A 120 7.87 -10.98 -3.50
C ARG A 120 8.67 -9.99 -4.36
N VAL A 121 8.69 -8.71 -4.00
CA VAL A 121 9.18 -7.64 -4.90
C VAL A 121 10.43 -6.91 -4.41
N PHE A 122 10.83 -7.06 -3.15
CA PHE A 122 12.00 -6.39 -2.60
C PHE A 122 13.30 -6.80 -3.31
N GLY A 123 14.23 -5.85 -3.46
CA GLY A 123 15.53 -6.07 -4.11
C GLY A 123 15.50 -6.05 -5.64
N LYS A 124 14.33 -5.87 -6.27
CA LYS A 124 14.22 -5.68 -7.72
C LYS A 124 14.70 -4.28 -8.10
N VAL A 125 15.73 -4.22 -8.95
CA VAL A 125 16.21 -2.98 -9.57
C VAL A 125 15.31 -2.63 -10.75
N LEU A 126 14.81 -1.40 -10.77
CA LEU A 126 13.85 -0.88 -11.73
C LEU A 126 14.42 0.35 -12.44
N SER A 127 13.72 0.83 -13.48
CA SER A 127 14.02 2.10 -14.14
C SER A 127 13.55 3.31 -13.33
N ILE A 128 12.56 3.11 -12.45
CA ILE A 128 11.95 4.15 -11.61
C ILE A 128 11.74 3.64 -10.18
N ARG A 129 11.64 4.57 -9.23
CA ARG A 129 11.25 4.28 -7.85
C ARG A 129 9.76 4.01 -7.76
N LEU A 130 9.37 2.84 -7.26
CA LEU A 130 7.96 2.47 -7.08
C LEU A 130 7.53 2.55 -5.62
N ARG A 131 6.41 3.25 -5.38
CA ARG A 131 5.77 3.36 -4.07
C ARG A 131 4.49 2.56 -4.04
N ILE A 132 4.36 1.71 -3.02
CA ILE A 132 3.15 0.92 -2.78
C ILE A 132 2.51 1.37 -1.46
N ALA A 133 1.18 1.47 -1.44
CA ALA A 133 0.43 1.72 -0.22
C ALA A 133 -0.87 0.93 -0.16
N ILE A 134 -1.16 0.40 1.02
CA ILE A 134 -2.30 -0.46 1.30
C ILE A 134 -3.19 0.22 2.34
N SER A 135 -4.49 0.25 2.09
CA SER A 135 -5.50 0.68 3.06
C SER A 135 -6.62 -0.35 3.13
N GLY A 136 -6.96 -0.78 4.34
CA GLY A 136 -7.92 -1.85 4.56
C GLY A 136 -9.37 -1.44 4.29
N CYS A 137 -9.64 -0.17 4.03
CA CYS A 137 -10.98 0.35 3.75
C CYS A 137 -10.93 1.59 2.84
N PRO A 138 -12.07 2.04 2.30
CA PRO A 138 -12.18 3.23 1.45
C PRO A 138 -11.87 4.56 2.14
N TYR A 139 -11.60 4.58 3.45
CA TYR A 139 -11.10 5.78 4.14
C TYR A 139 -9.63 6.10 3.84
N MET A 140 -8.89 5.15 3.27
CA MET A 140 -7.63 5.44 2.59
C MET A 140 -6.57 6.15 3.46
N CYS A 141 -6.38 5.73 4.71
CA CYS A 141 -5.48 6.39 5.68
C CYS A 141 -4.02 6.55 5.20
N ASN A 142 -3.55 5.73 4.24
CA ASN A 142 -2.21 5.83 3.67
C ASN A 142 -2.17 6.48 2.28
N SER A 143 -3.29 7.09 1.85
CA SER A 143 -3.45 7.70 0.53
C SER A 143 -3.02 6.79 -0.62
N PRO A 144 -3.55 5.56 -0.74
CA PRO A 144 -3.16 4.58 -1.77
C PRO A 144 -3.25 5.14 -3.19
N LEU A 145 -4.26 5.97 -3.49
CA LEU A 145 -4.43 6.61 -4.79
C LEU A 145 -3.31 7.60 -5.16
N LEU A 146 -2.47 8.02 -4.20
CA LEU A 146 -1.34 8.93 -4.43
C LEU A 146 0.03 8.20 -4.43
N ASN A 147 0.00 6.88 -4.49
CA ASN A 147 1.18 6.02 -4.65
C ASN A 147 1.15 5.34 -6.02
N ASP A 148 2.32 4.92 -6.52
CA ASP A 148 2.44 4.33 -7.84
C ASP A 148 1.60 3.05 -7.97
N ILE A 149 1.45 2.32 -6.87
CA ILE A 149 0.49 1.22 -6.70
C ILE A 149 -0.31 1.44 -5.41
N GLY A 150 -1.64 1.47 -5.54
CA GLY A 150 -2.58 1.59 -4.43
C GLY A 150 -3.44 0.34 -4.29
N ILE A 151 -3.62 -0.14 -3.06
CA ILE A 151 -4.47 -1.30 -2.74
C ILE A 151 -5.49 -0.86 -1.69
N ILE A 152 -6.78 -1.07 -1.97
CA ILE A 152 -7.88 -0.63 -1.12
C ILE A 152 -8.84 -1.80 -0.85
N GLY A 153 -9.01 -2.18 0.41
CA GLY A 153 -10.02 -3.15 0.83
C GLY A 153 -11.43 -2.57 0.75
N ARG A 154 -12.36 -3.32 0.18
CA ARG A 154 -13.76 -2.93 -0.03
C ARG A 154 -14.67 -4.11 0.26
N ILE A 155 -15.91 -3.79 0.62
CA ILE A 155 -16.93 -4.77 0.95
C ILE A 155 -18.26 -4.36 0.34
N ARG A 156 -18.85 -5.27 -0.44
CA ARG A 156 -20.14 -5.06 -1.07
C ARG A 156 -21.25 -5.44 -0.07
N PRO A 157 -22.08 -4.49 0.40
CA PRO A 157 -23.13 -4.82 1.36
C PRO A 157 -24.36 -5.43 0.68
N LEU A 158 -24.72 -6.65 1.10
CA LEU A 158 -25.93 -7.35 0.70
C LEU A 158 -27.14 -6.93 1.53
N ARG A 159 -28.26 -6.62 0.86
CA ARG A 159 -29.57 -6.35 1.44
C ARG A 159 -30.55 -7.43 1.00
N ILE A 160 -30.89 -8.33 1.91
CA ILE A 160 -31.87 -9.38 1.63
C ILE A 160 -33.28 -8.77 1.72
N PRO A 161 -34.09 -8.85 0.64
CA PRO A 161 -35.47 -8.38 0.65
C PRO A 161 -36.30 -8.99 1.79
N GLY A 162 -37.14 -8.19 2.43
CA GLY A 162 -38.06 -8.64 3.47
C GLY A 162 -37.46 -8.81 4.88
N LEU A 163 -36.13 -8.81 5.04
CA LEU A 163 -35.53 -8.95 6.38
C LEU A 163 -35.38 -7.62 7.13
N CYS A 164 -35.27 -6.49 6.43
CA CYS A 164 -35.01 -5.20 7.04
C CYS A 164 -36.12 -4.77 8.01
N THR A 165 -35.74 -4.37 9.23
CA THR A 165 -36.68 -3.89 10.26
C THR A 165 -36.99 -2.39 10.17
N GLY A 166 -36.30 -1.65 9.29
CA GLY A 166 -36.54 -0.21 9.12
C GLY A 166 -36.00 0.70 10.22
N CYS A 167 -35.18 0.20 11.15
CA CYS A 167 -34.68 0.99 12.29
C CYS A 167 -33.83 2.22 11.96
N GLY A 168 -33.29 2.33 10.73
CA GLY A 168 -32.58 3.52 10.26
C GLY A 168 -31.13 3.69 10.72
N THR A 169 -30.59 2.83 11.59
CA THR A 169 -29.20 2.95 12.09
C THR A 169 -28.18 3.03 10.94
N CYS A 170 -28.30 2.19 9.92
CA CYS A 170 -27.39 2.23 8.77
C CYS A 170 -27.42 3.57 8.00
N VAL A 171 -28.53 4.32 8.03
CA VAL A 171 -28.64 5.66 7.43
C VAL A 171 -27.83 6.67 8.25
N GLU A 172 -27.97 6.63 9.58
CA GLU A 172 -27.25 7.53 10.50
C GLU A 172 -25.72 7.39 10.39
N TYR A 173 -25.23 6.15 10.28
CA TYR A 173 -23.80 5.88 10.19
C TYR A 173 -23.22 6.07 8.78
N CYS A 174 -24.06 6.21 7.74
CA CYS A 174 -23.59 6.35 6.36
C CYS A 174 -23.06 7.77 6.07
N LYS A 175 -21.75 7.96 6.19
CA LYS A 175 -21.09 9.25 5.90
C LYS A 175 -21.14 9.69 4.43
N GLN A 176 -21.43 8.76 3.52
CA GLN A 176 -21.61 9.09 2.10
C GLN A 176 -23.05 9.46 1.75
N HIS A 177 -23.98 9.40 2.73
CA HIS A 177 -25.41 9.60 2.51
C HIS A 177 -25.96 8.73 1.36
N ALA A 178 -25.41 7.52 1.23
CA ALA A 178 -25.75 6.55 0.21
C ALA A 178 -26.94 5.66 0.60
N ILE A 179 -27.48 5.79 1.81
CA ILE A 179 -28.56 4.92 2.30
C ILE A 179 -29.74 5.80 2.70
N ALA A 180 -30.94 5.40 2.28
CA ALA A 180 -32.19 6.03 2.68
C ALA A 180 -33.21 4.97 3.12
N LEU A 181 -34.18 5.35 3.96
CA LEU A 181 -35.34 4.51 4.24
C LEU A 181 -36.44 4.84 3.23
N LYS A 182 -36.92 3.83 2.49
CA LYS A 182 -38.09 3.93 1.62
C LYS A 182 -39.08 2.83 2.02
N ASN A 183 -40.32 3.21 2.32
CA ASN A 183 -41.37 2.29 2.75
C ASN A 183 -40.95 1.37 3.92
N GLY A 184 -40.21 1.91 4.89
CA GLY A 184 -39.72 1.14 6.04
C GLY A 184 -38.53 0.21 5.75
N VAL A 185 -37.96 0.23 4.53
CA VAL A 185 -36.82 -0.61 4.15
C VAL A 185 -35.60 0.24 3.80
N SER A 186 -34.41 -0.20 4.20
CA SER A 186 -33.16 0.46 3.81
C SER A 186 -32.86 0.23 2.34
N VAL A 187 -32.70 1.31 1.57
CA VAL A 187 -32.33 1.29 0.15
C VAL A 187 -30.96 1.94 -0.02
N LEU A 188 -30.09 1.29 -0.79
CA LEU A 188 -28.74 1.77 -1.11
C LEU A 188 -28.74 2.46 -2.47
N ASP A 189 -28.13 3.64 -2.53
CA ASP A 189 -27.74 4.35 -3.74
C ASP A 189 -26.29 3.96 -4.07
N GLU A 190 -26.12 3.15 -5.11
CA GLU A 190 -24.82 2.60 -5.49
C GLU A 190 -23.86 3.67 -6.02
N SER A 191 -24.39 4.72 -6.65
CA SER A 191 -23.59 5.81 -7.19
C SER A 191 -22.81 6.58 -6.12
N LYS A 192 -23.30 6.54 -4.88
CA LYS A 192 -22.67 7.19 -3.71
C LYS A 192 -21.97 6.20 -2.79
N CYS A 193 -22.22 4.90 -2.96
CA CYS A 193 -21.67 3.90 -2.07
C CYS A 193 -20.18 3.71 -2.34
N VAL A 194 -19.34 4.01 -1.36
CA VAL A 194 -17.89 3.74 -1.45
C VAL A 194 -17.52 2.33 -0.98
N GLN A 195 -18.50 1.47 -0.66
CA GLN A 195 -18.26 0.08 -0.21
C GLN A 195 -17.41 -0.01 1.08
N CYS A 196 -17.68 0.86 2.05
CA CYS A 196 -16.93 0.93 3.31
C CYS A 196 -17.37 -0.07 4.40
N GLY A 197 -18.45 -0.83 4.19
CA GLY A 197 -18.90 -1.84 5.17
C GLY A 197 -19.54 -1.31 6.45
N VAL A 198 -19.45 -0.02 6.77
CA VAL A 198 -19.98 0.56 8.01
C VAL A 198 -21.45 0.20 8.26
N CYS A 199 -22.27 0.13 7.20
CA CYS A 199 -23.68 -0.27 7.32
C CYS A 199 -23.87 -1.73 7.79
N ILE A 200 -22.96 -2.65 7.45
CA ILE A 200 -22.97 -4.04 7.90
C ILE A 200 -22.72 -4.09 9.41
N HIS A 201 -21.64 -3.44 9.86
CA HIS A 201 -21.23 -3.45 11.26
C HIS A 201 -22.16 -2.66 12.19
N SER A 202 -22.81 -1.60 11.68
CA SER A 202 -23.76 -0.79 12.46
C SER A 202 -25.17 -1.36 12.52
N CYS A 203 -25.47 -2.47 11.81
CA CYS A 203 -26.80 -3.06 11.87
C CYS A 203 -27.02 -3.76 13.23
N PRO A 204 -27.92 -3.24 14.10
CA PRO A 204 -28.11 -3.80 15.45
C PRO A 204 -28.72 -5.20 15.45
N TYR A 205 -29.34 -5.59 14.32
CA TYR A 205 -29.97 -6.89 14.12
C TYR A 205 -29.10 -7.84 13.26
N HIS A 206 -27.90 -7.40 12.84
CA HIS A 206 -26.98 -8.17 12.01
C HIS A 206 -27.58 -8.71 10.69
N LEU A 207 -28.55 -7.99 10.12
CA LEU A 207 -29.30 -8.38 8.92
C LEU A 207 -28.60 -8.01 7.61
N LEU A 208 -27.78 -6.97 7.63
CA LEU A 208 -26.91 -6.62 6.51
C LEU A 208 -25.69 -7.54 6.53
N LYS A 209 -25.39 -8.16 5.39
CA LYS A 209 -24.25 -9.09 5.23
C LYS A 209 -23.29 -8.58 4.15
N SER A 210 -22.13 -9.22 4.05
CA SER A 210 -21.29 -9.08 2.86
C SER A 210 -21.87 -9.92 1.72
N GLU A 211 -21.92 -9.36 0.52
CA GLU A 211 -22.10 -10.13 -0.72
C GLU A 211 -20.75 -10.72 -1.13
N TYR A 212 -19.72 -9.88 -1.18
CA TYR A 212 -18.33 -10.24 -1.42
C TYR A 212 -17.38 -9.14 -0.91
N ASP A 213 -16.21 -9.58 -0.47
CA ASP A 213 -15.09 -8.72 -0.05
C ASP A 213 -14.07 -8.71 -1.18
N HIS A 214 -13.44 -7.57 -1.44
CA HIS A 214 -12.50 -7.45 -2.55
C HIS A 214 -11.45 -6.35 -2.32
N TYR A 215 -10.40 -6.40 -3.12
CA TYR A 215 -9.32 -5.45 -3.18
C TYR A 215 -9.39 -4.69 -4.50
N GLN A 216 -9.57 -3.37 -4.42
CA GLN A 216 -9.40 -2.48 -5.56
C GLN A 216 -7.92 -2.14 -5.70
N ILE A 217 -7.35 -2.38 -6.88
CA ILE A 217 -5.95 -2.07 -7.20
C ILE A 217 -5.89 -0.91 -8.20
N THR A 218 -5.08 0.10 -7.88
CA THR A 218 -4.87 1.29 -8.71
C THR A 218 -3.40 1.46 -9.06
N VAL A 219 -3.11 2.02 -10.24
CA VAL A 219 -1.75 2.27 -10.72
C VAL A 219 -1.58 3.72 -11.19
N GLY A 220 -0.39 4.28 -10.98
CA GLY A 220 -0.02 5.60 -11.50
C GLY A 220 -0.33 6.78 -10.60
N GLY A 221 -0.57 6.54 -9.31
CA GLY A 221 -0.71 7.62 -8.34
C GLY A 221 0.64 8.29 -8.07
N ARG A 222 0.62 9.60 -7.79
CA ARG A 222 1.82 10.37 -7.45
C ARG A 222 1.48 11.46 -6.44
N ARG A 223 2.21 11.50 -5.34
CA ARG A 223 2.31 12.66 -4.44
C ARG A 223 3.52 13.54 -4.79
N GLY A 224 3.46 14.83 -4.43
CA GLY A 224 4.59 15.77 -4.54
C GLY A 224 4.31 16.95 -5.47
N ALA A 225 5.33 17.45 -6.14
CA ALA A 225 5.28 18.69 -6.94
C ALA A 225 4.25 18.66 -8.08
N SER A 226 3.90 17.49 -8.60
CA SER A 226 2.90 17.34 -9.65
C SER A 226 1.96 16.16 -9.30
N PRO A 227 0.95 16.34 -8.44
CA PRO A 227 0.12 15.23 -7.97
C PRO A 227 -0.67 14.56 -9.09
N ALA A 228 -0.82 13.24 -9.02
CA ALA A 228 -1.68 12.47 -9.91
C ALA A 228 -2.46 11.43 -9.10
N VAL A 229 -3.72 11.22 -9.47
CA VAL A 229 -4.58 10.19 -8.87
C VAL A 229 -4.40 8.89 -9.64
N GLY A 230 -4.16 7.80 -8.93
CA GLY A 230 -4.03 6.46 -9.49
C GLY A 230 -5.30 6.03 -10.22
N ARG A 231 -5.11 5.42 -11.39
CA ARG A 231 -6.19 4.90 -12.23
C ARG A 231 -6.52 3.47 -11.78
N GLU A 232 -7.80 3.11 -11.79
CA GLU A 232 -8.21 1.74 -11.45
C GLU A 232 -7.70 0.74 -12.49
N LEU A 233 -7.00 -0.29 -12.02
CA LEU A 233 -6.50 -1.38 -12.83
C LEU A 233 -7.49 -2.55 -12.82
N VAL A 234 -7.70 -3.14 -11.65
CA VAL A 234 -8.50 -4.37 -11.48
C VAL A 234 -9.01 -4.47 -10.04
N THR A 235 -10.04 -5.28 -9.85
CA THR A 235 -10.54 -5.71 -8.54
C THR A 235 -10.37 -7.21 -8.43
N VAL A 236 -9.84 -7.69 -7.30
CA VAL A 236 -9.60 -9.11 -7.00
C VAL A 236 -10.15 -9.49 -5.63
N GLU A 237 -10.40 -10.77 -5.37
CA GLU A 237 -11.07 -11.21 -4.13
C GLU A 237 -10.07 -11.65 -3.06
N THR A 238 -8.92 -12.18 -3.46
CA THR A 238 -7.96 -12.80 -2.53
C THR A 238 -6.67 -11.99 -2.37
N ALA A 239 -6.03 -12.11 -1.20
CA ALA A 239 -4.74 -11.49 -0.93
C ALA A 239 -3.63 -12.04 -1.85
N GLU A 240 -3.72 -13.31 -2.22
CA GLU A 240 -2.79 -13.99 -3.12
C GLU A 240 -2.86 -13.41 -4.54
N GLU A 241 -4.06 -13.15 -5.06
CA GLU A 241 -4.25 -12.44 -6.34
C GLU A 241 -3.68 -11.02 -6.27
N VAL A 242 -3.82 -10.31 -5.15
CA VAL A 242 -3.17 -8.99 -4.98
C VAL A 242 -1.67 -9.10 -5.16
N VAL A 243 -1.02 -10.09 -4.53
CA VAL A 243 0.43 -10.30 -4.64
C VAL A 243 0.83 -10.60 -6.09
N GLU A 244 0.09 -11.45 -6.79
CA GLU A 244 0.32 -11.77 -8.20
C GLU A 244 0.16 -10.53 -9.10
N VAL A 245 -0.93 -9.78 -8.96
CA VAL A 245 -1.17 -8.55 -9.74
C VAL A 245 -0.06 -7.52 -9.48
N VAL A 246 0.36 -7.33 -8.23
CA VAL A 246 1.47 -6.42 -7.91
C VAL A 246 2.77 -6.88 -8.58
N ASP A 247 3.08 -8.17 -8.56
CA ASP A 247 4.26 -8.72 -9.23
C ASP A 247 4.23 -8.46 -10.74
N ARG A 248 3.06 -8.62 -11.38
CA ARG A 248 2.85 -8.28 -12.79
C ARG A 248 3.04 -6.78 -13.08
N ILE A 249 2.52 -5.89 -12.22
CA ILE A 249 2.73 -4.44 -12.36
C ILE A 249 4.22 -4.12 -12.26
N VAL A 250 4.93 -4.66 -11.27
CA VAL A 250 6.38 -4.44 -11.10
C VAL A 250 7.15 -4.95 -12.32
N TYR A 251 6.78 -6.11 -12.87
CA TYR A 251 7.39 -6.64 -14.08
C TYR A 251 7.12 -5.77 -15.32
N TRP A 252 5.89 -5.27 -15.49
CA TRP A 252 5.55 -4.34 -16.57
C TRP A 252 6.35 -3.04 -16.47
N VAL A 253 6.46 -2.45 -15.28
CA VAL A 253 7.29 -1.27 -15.05
C VAL A 253 8.75 -1.55 -15.38
N TYR A 254 9.29 -2.68 -14.90
CA TYR A 254 10.67 -3.09 -15.19
C TYR A 254 10.95 -3.19 -16.70
N ARG A 255 9.98 -3.71 -17.47
CA ARG A 255 10.13 -3.93 -18.92
C ARG A 255 9.91 -2.67 -19.76
N SER A 256 9.04 -1.77 -19.33
CA SER A 256 8.49 -0.73 -20.21
C SER A 256 8.77 0.70 -19.75
N ALA A 257 9.01 0.95 -18.47
CA ALA A 257 9.16 2.32 -17.97
C ALA A 257 10.56 2.90 -18.27
N TRP A 258 10.60 4.18 -18.62
CA TRP A 258 11.82 4.94 -18.84
C TRP A 258 12.28 5.66 -17.56
N SER A 259 13.60 5.62 -17.33
CA SER A 259 14.25 6.29 -16.21
C SER A 259 14.08 7.81 -16.26
N GLY A 260 14.03 8.45 -15.09
CA GLY A 260 13.95 9.91 -14.97
C GLY A 260 12.56 10.51 -15.21
N ARG A 261 11.57 9.69 -15.57
CA ARG A 261 10.16 10.10 -15.66
C ARG A 261 9.32 9.33 -14.63
N PRO A 262 8.42 9.97 -13.88
CA PRO A 262 7.48 9.27 -13.01
C PRO A 262 6.56 8.31 -13.78
N LEU A 263 6.07 7.25 -13.12
CA LEU A 263 5.17 6.27 -13.77
C LEU A 263 3.93 6.96 -14.34
N ALA A 264 3.30 7.83 -13.55
CA ALA A 264 2.06 8.53 -13.89
C ALA A 264 2.11 9.28 -15.23
N ASP A 265 3.28 9.82 -15.61
CA ASP A 265 3.43 10.68 -16.79
C ASP A 265 3.74 9.89 -18.07
N GLN A 266 3.97 8.58 -17.97
CA GLN A 266 4.34 7.75 -19.11
C GLN A 266 3.38 6.59 -19.35
N MET A 267 2.41 6.36 -18.45
CA MET A 267 1.47 5.22 -18.51
C MET A 267 0.87 4.99 -19.90
N ASP A 268 0.38 6.06 -20.53
CA ASP A 268 -0.28 5.96 -21.84
C ASP A 268 0.73 5.65 -22.96
N GLU A 269 1.94 6.21 -22.89
CA GLU A 269 3.04 5.94 -23.83
C GLU A 269 3.59 4.51 -23.70
N ILE A 270 3.63 3.96 -22.47
CA ILE A 270 4.12 2.60 -22.20
C ILE A 270 3.01 1.53 -22.27
N GLY A 271 1.83 1.90 -22.78
CA GLY A 271 0.76 0.97 -23.13
C GLY A 271 -0.14 0.54 -21.98
N TYR A 272 -0.46 1.43 -21.03
CA TYR A 272 -1.32 1.12 -19.87
C TYR A 272 -2.68 0.52 -20.27
N ALA A 273 -3.32 1.01 -21.33
CA ALA A 273 -4.61 0.49 -21.78
C ALA A 273 -4.53 -1.02 -22.11
N LYS A 274 -3.49 -1.41 -22.85
CA LYS A 274 -3.23 -2.81 -23.19
C LYS A 274 -2.89 -3.64 -21.97
N PHE A 275 -2.00 -3.14 -21.10
CA PHE A 275 -1.65 -3.81 -19.86
C PHE A 275 -2.87 -4.03 -18.94
N ARG A 276 -3.73 -3.02 -18.82
CA ARG A 276 -4.99 -3.10 -18.07
C ARG A 276 -5.90 -4.18 -18.63
N GLU A 277 -6.09 -4.23 -19.94
CA GLU A 277 -6.91 -5.24 -20.60
C GLU A 277 -6.36 -6.67 -20.34
N GLU A 278 -5.05 -6.86 -20.44
CA GLU A 278 -4.40 -8.15 -20.16
C GLU A 278 -4.61 -8.59 -18.71
N ILE A 279 -4.39 -7.70 -17.73
CA ILE A 279 -4.61 -7.98 -16.31
C ILE A 279 -6.09 -8.27 -16.02
N GLN A 280 -7.01 -7.50 -16.60
CA GLN A 280 -8.44 -7.70 -16.39
C GLN A 280 -8.96 -9.00 -17.00
N LYS A 281 -8.37 -9.50 -18.09
CA LYS A 281 -8.72 -10.81 -18.65
C LYS A 281 -8.33 -11.97 -17.73
N GLU A 282 -7.23 -11.83 -17.00
CA GLU A 282 -6.71 -12.89 -16.12
C GLU A 282 -7.33 -12.84 -14.72
N PHE A 283 -7.46 -11.63 -14.15
CA PHE A 283 -7.84 -11.41 -12.74
C PHE A 283 -9.13 -10.63 -12.55
N GLY A 284 -9.72 -10.09 -13.61
CA GLY A 284 -10.96 -9.35 -13.52
C GLY A 284 -12.14 -10.24 -13.15
N PRO A 285 -13.29 -9.64 -12.78
CA PRO A 285 -14.51 -10.41 -12.57
C PRO A 285 -14.81 -11.20 -13.84
N LYS A 286 -14.83 -12.54 -13.71
CA LYS A 286 -15.28 -13.41 -14.80
C LYS A 286 -16.73 -13.04 -15.07
N GLU A 287 -17.03 -12.54 -16.26
CA GLU A 287 -18.43 -12.39 -16.68
C GLU A 287 -19.13 -13.72 -16.39
N GLN A 288 -20.14 -13.68 -15.52
CA GLN A 288 -21.07 -14.79 -15.43
C GLN A 288 -21.66 -14.89 -16.83
N ALA A 289 -21.31 -15.95 -17.55
CA ALA A 289 -21.99 -16.28 -18.79
C ALA A 289 -23.47 -16.33 -18.43
N GLU A 290 -24.25 -15.40 -18.99
CA GLU A 290 -25.70 -15.45 -18.93
C GLU A 290 -26.13 -16.79 -19.54
N GLU A 291 -26.49 -17.76 -18.70
CA GLU A 291 -27.26 -18.95 -19.09
C GLU A 291 -28.76 -18.64 -19.08
#